data_AF-A0A6A5HM94-F1
#
_entry.id   AF-A0A6A5HM94-F1
#
_cell.length_a   1.000
_cell.length_b   1.000
_cell.length_c   1.000
_cell.angle_alpha   90.00
_cell.angle_beta   90.00
_cell.angle_gamma   90.00
#
_symmetry.space_group_name_H-M   'P 1'
#
loop_
_entity.id
_entity.type
_entity.pdbx_description
1 polymer ?
#
loop_
_entity_poly.entity_id
_entity_poly.type
_entity_poly.pdbx_seq_one_letter_code
_entity_poly.pdbx_strand_id
1 'polypeptide(L)'
;MLLLHWMASEYHQNLMYLTINIKDPQSLDTVFNLPYEIVNSDVERTGRLSNNTTISLQGNIDIKRNDGMTGTIKLEWRLNELLLKMVITRIQ
;
A
#
# COMPACT_ATOMS: atom_id res chain seq x y z
N MET A 1 13.43 6.13 0.46
CA MET A 1 12.40 5.06 0.39
C MET A 1 11.12 5.60 -0.24
N LEU A 2 10.53 4.89 -1.20
CA LEU A 2 9.37 5.31 -2.00
C LEU A 2 8.14 5.72 -1.14
N LEU A 3 7.73 4.88 -0.18
CA LEU A 3 6.50 5.14 0.58
C LEU A 3 6.58 6.40 1.45
N LEU A 4 7.75 6.73 2.01
CA LEU A 4 7.93 7.97 2.78
C LEU A 4 7.67 9.22 1.92
N HIS A 5 8.24 9.26 0.72
CA HIS A 5 8.04 10.39 -0.20
C HIS A 5 6.60 10.41 -0.73
N TRP A 6 5.99 9.25 -0.93
CA TRP A 6 4.56 9.17 -1.25
C TRP A 6 3.73 9.73 -0.10
N MET A 7 3.92 9.30 1.15
CA MET A 7 3.20 9.81 2.32
C MET A 7 3.36 11.32 2.50
N ALA A 8 4.55 11.85 2.21
CA ALA A 8 4.83 13.29 2.21
C ALA A 8 4.20 14.05 1.02
N SER A 9 3.56 13.34 0.07
CA SER A 9 2.99 13.88 -1.16
C SER A 9 4.03 14.52 -2.11
N GLU A 10 5.28 14.10 -2.03
CA GLU A 10 6.39 14.63 -2.84
C GLU A 10 6.44 13.98 -4.23
N TYR A 11 6.17 12.67 -4.31
CA TYR A 11 6.19 11.92 -5.57
C TYR A 11 4.98 11.01 -5.73
N HIS A 12 4.66 10.74 -7.00
CA HIS A 12 3.63 9.79 -7.40
C HIS A 12 2.23 10.10 -6.81
N GLN A 13 1.81 11.37 -6.79
CA GLN A 13 0.47 11.73 -6.27
C GLN A 13 -0.67 11.04 -7.03
N ASN A 14 -0.45 10.69 -8.31
CA ASN A 14 -1.39 9.96 -9.15
C ASN A 14 -1.26 8.42 -9.05
N LEU A 15 -0.49 7.91 -8.09
CA LEU A 15 -0.34 6.46 -7.87
C LEU A 15 -1.68 5.87 -7.44
N MET A 16 -2.17 4.87 -8.20
CA MET A 16 -3.42 4.15 -7.88
C MET A 16 -3.15 2.78 -7.26
N TYR A 17 -2.04 2.16 -7.65
CA TYR A 17 -1.64 0.84 -7.20
C TYR A 17 -0.12 0.69 -7.23
N LEU A 18 0.41 -0.08 -6.29
CA LEU A 18 1.82 -0.38 -6.16
C LEU A 18 2.02 -1.85 -5.81
N THR A 19 3.01 -2.49 -6.43
CA THR A 19 3.51 -3.81 -6.03
C THR A 19 5.02 -3.75 -5.95
N ILE A 20 5.56 -4.15 -4.80
CA ILE A 20 7.00 -4.23 -4.56
C ILE A 20 7.33 -5.66 -4.13
N ASN A 21 8.35 -6.23 -4.75
CA ASN A 21 8.97 -7.47 -4.27
C ASN A 21 10.00 -7.11 -3.19
N ILE A 22 9.73 -7.52 -1.95
CA ILE A 22 10.61 -7.35 -0.78
C ILE A 22 11.61 -8.50 -0.81
N LYS A 23 12.86 -8.18 -1.15
CA LYS A 23 13.95 -9.14 -1.26
C LYS A 23 14.83 -9.23 -0.02
N ASP A 24 14.81 -8.20 0.83
CA ASP A 24 15.65 -8.11 2.02
C ASP A 24 14.80 -7.82 3.28
N PRO A 25 15.18 -8.35 4.46
CA PRO A 25 14.46 -8.09 5.70
C PRO A 25 14.43 -6.62 6.13
N GLN A 26 15.45 -5.82 5.81
CA GLN A 26 15.51 -4.42 6.23
C GLN A 26 14.41 -3.57 5.58
N SER A 27 14.06 -3.88 4.33
CA SER A 27 12.91 -3.31 3.63
C SER A 27 11.60 -3.58 4.37
N LEU A 28 11.46 -4.74 5.01
CA LEU A 28 10.29 -5.12 5.81
C LEU A 28 10.19 -4.24 7.06
N ASP A 29 11.29 -4.12 7.81
CA ASP A 29 11.37 -3.29 9.01
C ASP A 29 11.01 -1.84 8.68
N THR A 30 11.47 -1.34 7.54
CA THR A 30 11.20 0.04 7.13
C THR A 30 9.71 0.27 6.84
N VAL A 31 8.99 -0.71 6.28
CA VAL A 31 7.53 -0.64 6.10
C VAL A 31 6.81 -0.67 7.45
N PHE A 32 7.23 -1.55 8.37
CA PHE A 32 6.61 -1.66 9.69
C PHE A 32 6.93 -0.49 10.63
N ASN A 33 7.97 0.30 10.34
CA ASN A 33 8.28 1.52 11.08
C ASN A 33 7.54 2.77 10.57
N LEU A 34 6.76 2.65 9.49
CA LEU A 34 5.89 3.75 9.05
C LEU A 34 4.75 3.99 10.05
N PRO A 35 4.21 5.22 10.17
CA PRO A 35 2.96 5.40 10.88
C PRO A 35 1.84 4.72 10.11
N TYR A 36 1.22 3.71 10.73
CA TYR A 36 0.14 2.92 10.15
C TYR A 36 -1.04 2.74 11.11
N GLU A 37 -2.20 2.47 10.54
CA GLU A 37 -3.41 2.06 11.25
C GLU A 37 -3.71 0.60 10.90
N ILE A 38 -4.07 -0.22 11.89
CA ILE A 38 -4.51 -1.59 11.64
C ILE A 38 -5.92 -1.55 11.06
N VAL A 39 -6.12 -2.27 9.96
CA VAL A 39 -7.41 -2.37 9.29
C VAL A 39 -8.08 -3.67 9.73
N ASN A 40 -9.40 -3.62 9.95
CA ASN A 40 -10.18 -4.84 10.21
C ASN A 40 -10.09 -5.76 8.98
N SER A 41 -9.84 -7.06 9.21
CA SER A 41 -9.70 -8.08 8.16
C SER A 41 -10.91 -8.17 7.22
N ASP A 42 -12.09 -7.75 7.67
CA ASP A 42 -13.32 -7.77 6.87
C ASP A 42 -13.42 -6.59 5.89
N VAL A 43 -12.51 -5.61 6.01
CA VAL A 43 -12.50 -4.43 5.14
C VAL A 43 -11.79 -4.75 3.84
N GLU A 44 -12.53 -4.64 2.75
CA GLU A 44 -12.02 -4.77 1.40
C GLU A 44 -11.92 -3.40 0.72
N ARG A 45 -10.82 -3.17 0.01
CA ARG A 45 -10.57 -1.94 -0.74
C ARG A 45 -10.41 -2.25 -2.22
N THR A 46 -11.18 -1.52 -3.02
CA THR A 46 -11.16 -1.66 -4.46
C THR A 46 -10.34 -0.54 -5.09
N GLY A 47 -9.31 -0.93 -5.84
CA GLY A 47 -8.49 -0.02 -6.64
C GLY A 47 -8.76 -0.20 -8.13
N ARG A 48 -8.48 0.83 -8.93
CA ARG A 48 -8.54 0.76 -10.39
C ARG A 48 -7.14 0.90 -10.98
N LEU A 49 -6.76 -0.04 -11.82
CA LEU A 49 -5.47 -0.03 -12.51
C LEU A 49 -5.51 0.85 -13.76
N SER A 50 -4.35 1.17 -14.31
CA SER A 50 -4.20 1.98 -15.53
C SER A 50 -4.87 1.35 -16.75
N ASN A 51 -4.96 0.02 -16.80
CA ASN A 51 -5.65 -0.73 -17.85
C ASN A 51 -7.16 -0.89 -17.59
N ASN A 52 -7.74 -0.06 -16.71
CA ASN A 52 -9.14 -0.09 -16.33
C ASN A 52 -9.61 -1.33 -15.57
N THR A 53 -8.70 -2.25 -15.25
CA THR A 53 -9.01 -3.45 -14.46
C THR A 53 -9.20 -3.06 -13.00
N THR A 54 -10.22 -3.63 -12.39
CA THR A 54 -10.49 -3.49 -10.97
C THR A 54 -9.70 -4.53 -10.19
N ILE A 55 -9.05 -4.10 -9.11
CA ILE A 55 -8.41 -4.98 -8.14
C ILE A 55 -9.06 -4.81 -6.79
N SER A 56 -9.10 -5.88 -6.03
CA SER A 56 -9.62 -5.88 -4.68
C SER A 56 -8.55 -6.34 -3.71
N LEU A 57 -8.45 -5.63 -2.60
CA LEU A 57 -7.45 -5.86 -1.58
C LEU A 57 -8.10 -5.85 -0.20
N GLN A 58 -8.20 -7.01 0.43
CA GLN A 58 -8.30 -7.08 1.89
C GLN A 58 -6.92 -6.81 2.46
N GLY A 59 -6.74 -5.59 2.95
CA GLY A 59 -5.47 -5.10 3.50
C GLY A 59 -5.35 -5.37 4.99
N ASN A 60 -4.11 -5.28 5.48
CA ASN A 60 -3.81 -5.46 6.90
C ASN A 60 -3.63 -4.11 7.61
N ILE A 61 -3.01 -3.15 6.92
CA ILE A 61 -2.69 -1.85 7.46
C ILE A 61 -2.98 -0.74 6.44
N ASP A 62 -3.29 0.44 6.95
CA ASP A 62 -3.43 1.68 6.20
C ASP A 62 -2.28 2.63 6.55
N ILE A 63 -1.70 3.28 5.55
CA ILE A 63 -0.82 4.45 5.71
C ILE A 63 -1.51 5.69 5.14
N LYS A 64 -1.29 6.85 5.75
CA LYS A 64 -1.88 8.12 5.30
C LYS A 64 -0.88 8.95 4.52
N ARG A 65 -1.39 9.62 3.47
CA ARG A 65 -0.68 10.68 2.76
C ARG A 65 -1.18 12.04 3.24
N ASN A 66 -0.31 13.05 3.23
CA ASN A 66 -0.60 14.39 3.75
C ASN A 66 -1.81 15.10 3.10
N ASP A 67 -2.27 14.65 1.94
CA ASP A 67 -3.44 15.19 1.23
C ASP A 67 -4.75 14.42 1.51
N GLY A 68 -4.75 13.56 2.53
CA GLY A 68 -5.91 12.77 2.95
C GLY A 68 -6.11 11.47 2.18
N MET A 69 -5.22 11.12 1.25
CA MET A 69 -5.28 9.81 0.59
C MET A 69 -4.79 8.71 1.52
N THR A 70 -5.41 7.53 1.41
CA THR A 70 -5.05 6.34 2.19
C THR A 70 -4.46 5.28 1.27
N GLY A 71 -3.35 4.71 1.71
CA GLY A 71 -2.71 3.55 1.09
C GLY A 71 -2.97 2.30 1.92
N THR A 72 -3.81 1.41 1.41
CA THR A 72 -4.10 0.13 2.06
C THR A 72 -3.09 -0.91 1.59
N ILE A 73 -2.34 -1.48 2.54
CA ILE A 73 -1.23 -2.40 2.28
C ILE A 73 -1.59 -3.82 2.69
N LYS A 74 -1.22 -4.78 1.83
CA LYS A 74 -1.20 -6.22 2.11
C LYS A 74 0.19 -6.77 1.84
N LEU A 75 0.72 -7.52 2.81
CA LEU A 75 1.90 -8.35 2.62
C LEU A 75 1.44 -9.77 2.27
N GLU A 76 1.97 -10.32 1.18
CA GLU A 76 1.59 -11.64 0.68
C GLU A 76 2.81 -12.41 0.20
N TRP A 77 2.94 -13.65 0.63
CA TRP A 77 3.93 -14.57 0.07
C TRP A 77 3.44 -15.11 -1.27
N ARG A 78 4.24 -14.93 -2.33
CA ARG A 78 4.03 -15.54 -3.63
C ARG A 78 5.24 -16.35 -4.01
N LEU A 79 5.08 -17.67 -4.09
CA LEU A 79 6.19 -18.61 -4.23
C LEU A 79 7.20 -18.38 -3.09
N ASN A 80 8.41 -17.95 -3.40
CA ASN A 80 9.46 -17.63 -2.41
C ASN A 80 9.72 -16.13 -2.28
N GLU A 81 8.82 -15.29 -2.80
CA GLU A 81 8.96 -13.83 -2.77
C GLU A 81 7.89 -13.23 -1.86
N LEU A 82 8.29 -12.27 -1.04
CA LEU A 82 7.33 -11.48 -0.26
C LEU A 82 6.93 -10.25 -1.07
N LEU A 83 5.63 -10.11 -1.32
CA LEU A 83 5.08 -8.97 -2.06
C LEU A 83 4.39 -8.01 -1.11
N LEU A 84 4.74 -6.73 -1.21
CA LEU A 84 3.93 -5.63 -0.72
C LEU A 84 3.02 -5.17 -1.85
N LYS A 85 1.72 -5.29 -1.65
CA LYS A 85 0.69 -4.72 -2.53
C LYS A 85 0.04 -3.55 -1.81
N MET A 86 -0.20 -2.46 -2.53
CA MET A 86 -0.83 -1.27 -1.99
C MET A 86 -1.86 -0.72 -2.96
N VAL A 87 -3.08 -0.49 -2.47
CA VAL A 87 -4.16 0.19 -3.18
C VAL A 87 -4.34 1.58 -2.59
N ILE A 88 -4.41 2.60 -3.45
CA ILE A 88 -4.62 3.98 -3.02
C ILE A 88 -6.10 4.31 -3.18
N THR A 89 -6.74 4.75 -2.09
CA THR A 89 -8.13 5.19 -2.08
C THR A 89 -8.27 6.49 -1.29
N ARG A 90 -9.33 7.25 -1.59
CA ARG A 90 -9.80 8.30 -0.70
C ARG A 90 -10.90 7.70 0.16
N ILE A 91 -10.61 7.49 1.44
CA ILE A 91 -11.62 7.09 2.41
C ILE A 91 -12.30 8.37 2.90
N GLN A 92 -13.62 8.47 2.74
CA GLN A 92 -14.43 9.57 3.25
C GLN A 92 -14.67 9.42 4.75
#